data_AF-A0A932J0K5-F1
#
_entry.id   AF-A0A932J0K5-F1
#
_cell.length_a   1.000
_cell.length_b   1.000
_cell.length_c   1.000
_cell.angle_alpha   90.00
_cell.angle_beta   90.00
_cell.angle_gamma   90.00
#
_symmetry.space_group_name_H-M   'P 1'
#
loop_
_entity.id
_entity.type
_entity.pdbx_description
1 polymer ?
#
loop_
_entity_poly.entity_id
_entity_poly.type
_entity_poly.pdbx_seq_one_letter_code
_entity_poly.pdbx_strand_id
1 'polypeptide(L)'
;MLDIATGAIKSTVPTNKGNTTTPAGLGQVRAWVDLSDLNNLALRAYGGDMLGNVYRFDIDNNLGPAGNEAQVIATVQGSSGNVQPITAKPELGLVKTTKANGDAVTYPMVYIGTGRYFGVSDLTDTSGQSIYGIKDNLAQTSYGNPRAAGNNFVQQTLTATTCPVNTPNWICGAGQLVRTSTKNAVDLNTQNGWFVDLPDTGERINTDPQLALGTLTVTSNIPNATACTIGGYSFVYFFDYTNGWPVSTSPTNVTGVSLGNALATRPVVVKLPNGKVISVIQQSNGVPATQGTPVSGSQNPTRRVSWRELVTE
;
A
#
# COMPACT_ATOMS: atom_id res chain seq x y z
N MET A 1 -1.58 -23.07 -4.00
CA MET A 1 -2.94 -23.08 -3.41
C MET A 1 -3.14 -24.39 -2.67
N LEU A 2 -3.58 -24.31 -1.42
CA LEU A 2 -3.82 -25.47 -0.56
C LEU A 2 -5.32 -25.66 -0.33
N ASP A 3 -5.74 -26.90 -0.23
CA ASP A 3 -7.06 -27.25 0.28
C ASP A 3 -7.11 -26.98 1.79
N ILE A 4 -8.11 -26.23 2.25
CA ILE A 4 -8.16 -25.80 3.66
C ILE A 4 -8.48 -26.93 4.64
N ALA A 5 -9.19 -27.97 4.18
CA ALA A 5 -9.60 -29.09 5.04
C ALA A 5 -8.50 -30.16 5.15
N THR A 6 -7.79 -30.42 4.05
CA THR A 6 -6.82 -31.52 3.95
C THR A 6 -5.37 -31.07 3.94
N GLY A 7 -5.10 -29.79 3.64
CA GLY A 7 -3.75 -29.28 3.41
C GLY A 7 -3.12 -29.75 2.08
N ALA A 8 -3.86 -30.48 1.24
CA ALA A 8 -3.36 -30.96 -0.04
C ALA A 8 -3.10 -29.81 -1.01
N ILE A 9 -2.05 -29.93 -1.84
CA ILE A 9 -1.76 -28.96 -2.89
C ILE A 9 -2.81 -29.11 -4.01
N LYS A 10 -3.67 -28.10 -4.19
CA LYS A 10 -4.65 -28.08 -5.28
C LYS A 10 -4.05 -27.59 -6.59
N SER A 11 -3.14 -26.63 -6.50
CA SER A 11 -2.50 -26.01 -7.66
C SER A 11 -1.24 -25.27 -7.23
N THR A 12 -0.24 -25.28 -8.10
CA THR A 12 1.00 -24.52 -7.97
C THR A 12 1.13 -23.61 -9.17
N VAL A 13 1.31 -22.31 -8.91
CA VAL A 13 1.50 -21.30 -9.96
C VAL A 13 2.95 -20.81 -9.87
N PRO A 14 3.82 -21.20 -10.81
CA PRO A 14 5.22 -20.79 -10.78
C PRO A 14 5.36 -19.34 -11.26
N THR A 15 6.19 -18.54 -10.57
CA THR A 15 6.55 -17.19 -11.05
C THR A 15 7.64 -17.21 -12.12
N ASN A 16 8.42 -18.30 -12.19
CA ASN A 16 9.58 -18.45 -13.06
C ASN A 16 10.61 -17.31 -12.92
N LYS A 17 10.67 -16.67 -11.75
CA LYS A 17 11.66 -15.62 -11.41
C LYS A 17 12.64 -16.07 -10.34
N GLY A 18 13.82 -15.46 -10.38
CA GLY A 18 14.93 -15.74 -9.49
C GLY A 18 15.70 -17.01 -9.84
N ASN A 19 16.75 -17.26 -9.08
CA ASN A 19 17.59 -18.46 -9.18
C ASN A 19 18.19 -18.79 -7.79
N THR A 20 19.13 -19.73 -7.72
CA THR A 20 19.72 -20.17 -6.45
C THR A 20 20.60 -19.12 -5.76
N THR A 21 21.11 -18.11 -6.47
CA THR A 21 21.93 -17.03 -5.91
C THR A 21 21.12 -15.75 -5.66
N THR A 22 20.07 -15.53 -6.44
CA THR A 22 19.10 -14.43 -6.27
C THR A 22 17.67 -14.98 -6.23
N PRO A 23 17.27 -15.62 -5.12
CA PRO A 23 15.94 -16.20 -4.99
C PRO A 23 14.88 -15.10 -5.07
N ALA A 24 13.81 -15.33 -5.84
CA ALA A 24 12.71 -14.37 -5.95
C ALA A 24 12.01 -14.18 -4.61
N GLY A 25 11.74 -15.26 -3.87
CA GLY A 25 11.11 -15.20 -2.55
C GLY A 25 9.76 -14.47 -2.59
N LEU A 26 8.72 -15.15 -3.08
CA LEU A 26 7.37 -14.58 -3.11
C LEU A 26 6.94 -14.15 -1.71
N GLY A 27 6.57 -12.89 -1.56
CA GLY A 27 6.07 -12.31 -0.32
C GLY A 27 4.61 -12.68 -0.05
N GLN A 28 3.98 -11.89 0.82
CA GLN A 28 2.57 -12.10 1.15
C GLN A 28 1.67 -11.77 -0.05
N VAL A 29 0.61 -12.57 -0.23
CA VAL A 29 -0.37 -12.41 -1.30
C VAL A 29 -1.71 -11.87 -0.77
N ARG A 30 -2.43 -11.14 -1.62
CA ARG A 30 -3.80 -10.68 -1.35
C ARG A 30 -4.74 -11.12 -2.47
N ALA A 31 -5.84 -11.77 -2.11
CA ALA A 31 -6.90 -12.13 -3.05
C ALA A 31 -7.74 -10.90 -3.42
N TRP A 32 -8.13 -10.83 -4.70
CA TRP A 32 -9.05 -9.86 -5.24
C TRP A 32 -10.47 -10.41 -5.23
N VAL A 33 -11.39 -9.65 -4.65
CA VAL A 33 -12.82 -9.95 -4.62
C VAL A 33 -13.55 -8.72 -5.12
N ASP A 34 -14.35 -8.86 -6.18
CA ASP A 34 -14.99 -7.72 -6.86
C ASP A 34 -16.21 -7.20 -6.10
N LEU A 35 -17.06 -8.12 -5.63
CA LEU A 35 -18.31 -7.82 -4.93
C LEU A 35 -18.34 -8.51 -3.57
N SER A 36 -17.46 -8.10 -2.66
CA SER A 36 -17.34 -8.69 -1.31
C SER A 36 -18.65 -8.71 -0.50
N ASP A 37 -19.57 -7.78 -0.78
CA ASP A 37 -20.91 -7.74 -0.17
C ASP A 37 -21.88 -8.78 -0.73
N LEU A 38 -21.62 -9.32 -1.92
CA LEU A 38 -22.46 -10.31 -2.61
C LEU A 38 -21.88 -11.71 -2.49
N ASN A 39 -20.62 -11.89 -2.86
CA ASN A 39 -19.90 -13.14 -2.72
C ASN A 39 -18.43 -12.88 -2.36
N ASN A 40 -17.84 -13.80 -1.60
CA ASN A 40 -16.45 -13.72 -1.21
C ASN A 40 -15.56 -14.58 -2.12
N LEU A 41 -15.90 -14.62 -3.42
CA LEU A 41 -15.17 -15.42 -4.41
C LEU A 41 -13.91 -14.66 -4.85
N ALA A 42 -12.74 -15.26 -4.60
CA ALA A 42 -11.49 -14.75 -5.13
C ALA A 42 -11.40 -15.02 -6.63
N LEU A 43 -11.21 -13.96 -7.42
CA LEU A 43 -11.07 -14.05 -8.88
C LEU A 43 -9.61 -14.07 -9.33
N ARG A 44 -8.72 -13.52 -8.51
CA ARG A 44 -7.28 -13.45 -8.75
C ARG A 44 -6.57 -13.15 -7.44
N ALA A 45 -5.26 -13.25 -7.43
CA ALA A 45 -4.45 -12.79 -6.31
C ALA A 45 -3.32 -11.87 -6.77
N TYR A 46 -2.79 -11.08 -5.87
CA TYR A 46 -1.68 -10.17 -6.11
C TYR A 46 -0.60 -10.38 -5.06
N GLY A 47 0.65 -10.24 -5.46
CA GLY A 47 1.80 -10.40 -4.57
C GLY A 47 3.03 -9.69 -5.10
N GLY A 48 4.00 -9.47 -4.23
CA GLY A 48 5.32 -8.97 -4.59
C GLY A 48 6.41 -9.99 -4.27
N ASP A 49 7.63 -9.77 -4.76
CA ASP A 49 8.79 -10.60 -4.43
C ASP A 49 10.04 -9.76 -4.09
N MET A 50 11.11 -10.43 -3.67
CA MET A 50 12.40 -9.83 -3.33
C MET A 50 13.14 -9.22 -4.54
N LEU A 51 12.68 -9.51 -5.76
CA LEU A 51 13.21 -8.98 -7.00
C LEU A 51 12.36 -7.81 -7.53
N GLY A 52 11.44 -7.29 -6.71
CA GLY A 52 10.61 -6.14 -7.03
C GLY A 52 9.52 -6.43 -8.06
N ASN A 53 9.26 -7.68 -8.39
CA ASN A 53 8.18 -8.02 -9.32
C ASN A 53 6.84 -7.91 -8.58
N VAL A 54 5.89 -7.23 -9.19
CA VAL A 54 4.49 -7.18 -8.77
C VAL A 54 3.69 -8.10 -9.67
N TYR A 55 3.08 -9.13 -9.08
CA TYR A 55 2.36 -10.16 -9.81
C TYR A 55 0.85 -10.00 -9.68
N ARG A 56 0.16 -10.36 -10.75
CA ARG A 56 -1.20 -10.90 -10.72
C ARG A 56 -1.12 -12.41 -10.93
N PHE A 57 -1.77 -13.17 -10.07
CA PHE A 57 -1.99 -14.59 -10.22
C PHE A 57 -3.38 -14.81 -10.76
N ASP A 58 -3.48 -15.38 -11.95
CA ASP A 58 -4.72 -15.96 -12.42
C ASP A 58 -4.92 -17.31 -11.72
N ILE A 59 -6.02 -17.44 -10.99
CA ILE A 59 -6.35 -18.63 -10.18
C ILE A 59 -7.61 -19.34 -10.69
N ASP A 60 -8.35 -18.71 -11.59
CA ASP A 60 -9.59 -19.21 -12.17
C ASP A 60 -9.49 -19.43 -13.69
N ASN A 61 -8.35 -19.09 -14.30
CA ASN A 61 -8.04 -19.24 -15.72
C ASN A 61 -9.02 -18.45 -16.61
N ASN A 62 -9.47 -17.29 -16.12
CA ASN A 62 -10.36 -16.39 -16.85
C ASN A 62 -9.62 -15.19 -17.46
N LEU A 63 -8.33 -15.04 -17.19
CA LEU A 63 -7.47 -14.04 -17.79
C LEU A 63 -6.51 -14.72 -18.78
N GLY A 64 -6.02 -13.92 -19.72
CA GLY A 64 -4.99 -14.39 -20.63
C GLY A 64 -3.59 -14.20 -20.03
N PRO A 65 -2.60 -14.98 -20.46
CA PRO A 65 -2.72 -16.16 -21.36
C PRO A 65 -3.44 -17.34 -20.67
N ALA A 66 -3.95 -18.32 -21.41
CA ALA A 66 -4.66 -19.44 -20.78
C ALA A 66 -3.73 -20.26 -19.86
N GLY A 67 -4.13 -20.46 -18.62
CA GLY A 67 -3.42 -21.19 -17.58
C GLY A 67 -3.78 -20.68 -16.19
N ASN A 68 -3.16 -21.28 -15.18
CA ASN A 68 -2.97 -20.57 -13.92
C ASN A 68 -1.56 -20.01 -13.95
N GLU A 69 -1.41 -18.72 -14.23
CA GLU A 69 -0.11 -18.08 -14.36
C GLU A 69 0.09 -16.89 -13.41
N ALA A 70 1.36 -16.58 -13.19
CA ALA A 70 1.81 -15.38 -12.52
C ALA A 70 2.22 -14.35 -13.57
N GLN A 71 1.32 -13.43 -13.90
CA GLN A 71 1.60 -12.28 -14.76
C GLN A 71 2.36 -11.21 -13.98
N VAL A 72 3.53 -10.80 -14.47
CA VAL A 72 4.21 -9.62 -13.94
C VAL A 72 3.52 -8.37 -14.47
N ILE A 73 3.00 -7.53 -13.59
CA ILE A 73 2.37 -6.24 -13.95
C ILE A 73 3.42 -5.14 -14.01
N ALA A 74 4.37 -5.14 -13.08
CA ALA A 74 5.46 -4.18 -13.02
C ALA A 74 6.67 -4.78 -12.28
N THR A 75 7.85 -4.20 -12.49
CA THR A 75 9.07 -4.51 -11.72
C THR A 75 9.61 -3.22 -11.12
N VAL A 76 9.45 -3.03 -9.82
CA VAL A 76 9.78 -1.77 -9.14
C VAL A 76 11.27 -1.63 -8.83
N GLN A 77 11.79 -0.45 -9.09
CA GLN A 77 13.18 -0.08 -8.87
C GLN A 77 13.25 1.31 -8.24
N GLY A 78 14.32 1.58 -7.51
CA GLY A 78 14.65 2.90 -6.97
C GLY A 78 15.13 3.86 -8.04
N SER A 79 15.34 5.12 -7.66
CA SER A 79 15.82 6.19 -8.55
C SER A 79 17.19 5.88 -9.17
N SER A 80 18.01 5.07 -8.51
CA SER A 80 19.32 4.61 -9.02
C SER A 80 19.25 3.32 -9.83
N GLY A 81 18.05 2.83 -10.18
CA GLY A 81 17.84 1.60 -10.95
C GLY A 81 18.01 0.31 -10.15
N ASN A 82 18.28 0.40 -8.85
CA ASN A 82 18.34 -0.76 -7.96
C ASN A 82 16.95 -1.37 -7.77
N VAL A 83 16.87 -2.70 -7.82
CA VAL A 83 15.64 -3.43 -7.52
C VAL A 83 15.21 -3.16 -6.07
N GLN A 84 13.90 -2.98 -5.87
CA GLN A 84 13.31 -2.75 -4.56
C GLN A 84 12.50 -3.99 -4.13
N PRO A 85 12.90 -4.71 -3.06
CA PRO A 85 12.18 -5.90 -2.62
C PRO A 85 10.78 -5.55 -2.09
N ILE A 86 9.83 -6.46 -2.22
CA ILE A 86 8.46 -6.29 -1.69
C ILE A 86 8.19 -7.42 -0.70
N THR A 87 8.00 -7.06 0.57
CA THR A 87 7.80 -8.02 1.66
C THR A 87 6.42 -7.93 2.31
N ALA A 88 5.88 -6.71 2.41
CA ALA A 88 4.54 -6.47 2.89
C ALA A 88 3.48 -6.98 1.92
N LYS A 89 2.31 -7.39 2.44
CA LYS A 89 1.18 -7.77 1.60
C LYS A 89 0.68 -6.55 0.82
N PRO A 90 0.39 -6.68 -0.48
CA PRO A 90 -0.27 -5.61 -1.22
C PRO A 90 -1.62 -5.25 -0.62
N GLU A 91 -2.06 -4.01 -0.85
CA GLU A 91 -3.45 -3.58 -0.65
C GLU A 91 -4.11 -3.37 -2.02
N LEU A 92 -5.40 -3.64 -2.12
CA LEU A 92 -6.14 -3.63 -3.38
C LEU A 92 -7.27 -2.61 -3.28
N GLY A 93 -7.56 -1.93 -4.38
CA GLY A 93 -8.66 -0.96 -4.44
C GLY A 93 -9.23 -0.82 -5.85
N LEU A 94 -10.47 -0.34 -5.92
CA LEU A 94 -11.16 -0.02 -7.17
C LEU A 94 -11.28 1.49 -7.31
N VAL A 95 -10.75 2.05 -8.40
CA VAL A 95 -10.94 3.46 -8.72
C VAL A 95 -12.01 3.59 -9.78
N LYS A 96 -13.13 4.23 -9.44
CA LYS A 96 -14.19 4.59 -10.38
C LYS A 96 -13.91 5.98 -10.94
N THR A 97 -13.91 6.11 -12.25
CA THR A 97 -13.74 7.39 -12.96
C THR A 97 -14.59 7.40 -14.22
N THR A 98 -14.54 8.51 -14.95
CA THR A 98 -15.24 8.70 -16.21
C THR A 98 -14.21 8.99 -17.30
N LYS A 99 -14.35 8.35 -18.45
CA LYS A 99 -13.55 8.63 -19.64
C LYS A 99 -13.95 9.97 -20.25
N ALA A 100 -13.11 10.51 -21.15
CA ALA A 100 -13.38 11.77 -21.84
C ALA A 100 -14.70 11.75 -22.66
N ASN A 101 -15.14 10.57 -23.10
CA ASN A 101 -16.40 10.37 -23.83
C ASN A 101 -17.64 10.23 -22.91
N GLY A 102 -17.48 10.33 -21.59
CA GLY A 102 -18.58 10.22 -20.62
C GLY A 102 -18.83 8.80 -20.07
N ASP A 103 -18.11 7.78 -20.55
CA ASP A 103 -18.31 6.42 -20.08
C ASP A 103 -17.72 6.21 -18.68
N ALA A 104 -18.52 5.65 -17.77
CA ALA A 104 -18.02 5.20 -16.48
C ALA A 104 -17.07 4.01 -16.66
N VAL A 105 -15.92 4.07 -15.99
CA VAL A 105 -14.90 3.02 -16.01
C VAL A 105 -14.40 2.77 -14.61
N THR A 106 -14.04 1.51 -14.34
CA THR A 106 -13.48 1.10 -13.05
C THR A 106 -12.12 0.46 -13.30
N TYR A 107 -11.11 0.94 -12.57
CA TYR A 107 -9.74 0.46 -12.66
C TYR A 107 -9.33 -0.27 -11.37
N PRO A 108 -8.89 -1.54 -11.47
CA PRO A 108 -8.22 -2.22 -10.36
C PRO A 108 -6.87 -1.57 -10.07
N MET A 109 -6.61 -1.30 -8.80
CA MET A 109 -5.36 -0.73 -8.31
C MET A 109 -4.71 -1.69 -7.31
N VAL A 110 -3.39 -1.78 -7.42
CA VAL A 110 -2.51 -2.56 -6.54
C VAL A 110 -1.57 -1.58 -5.83
N TYR A 111 -1.68 -1.51 -4.51
CA TYR A 111 -0.86 -0.66 -3.67
C TYR A 111 0.19 -1.48 -2.95
N ILE A 112 1.44 -1.10 -3.11
CA ILE A 112 2.58 -1.79 -2.48
C ILE A 112 3.54 -0.76 -1.90
N GLY A 113 4.18 -1.14 -0.81
CA GLY A 113 5.37 -0.47 -0.30
C GLY A 113 6.57 -1.39 -0.45
N THR A 114 7.74 -0.79 -0.69
CA THR A 114 8.97 -1.55 -0.87
C THR A 114 9.87 -1.53 0.36
N GLY A 115 10.72 -2.55 0.43
CA GLY A 115 11.74 -2.76 1.42
C GLY A 115 11.58 -4.10 2.13
N ARG A 116 12.64 -4.48 2.85
CA ARG A 116 12.73 -5.73 3.60
C ARG A 116 13.29 -5.51 5.00
N TYR A 117 12.83 -6.33 5.93
CA TYR A 117 13.31 -6.30 7.30
C TYR A 117 13.22 -7.70 7.94
N PHE A 118 13.99 -8.65 7.41
CA PHE A 118 14.01 -10.06 7.82
C PHE A 118 15.30 -10.47 8.52
N GLY A 119 16.41 -9.78 8.25
CA GLY A 119 17.72 -10.18 8.74
C GLY A 119 18.60 -9.02 9.18
N VAL A 120 19.73 -9.36 9.80
CA VAL A 120 20.66 -8.40 10.38
C VAL A 120 21.25 -7.45 9.32
N SER A 121 21.47 -7.94 8.10
CA SER A 121 21.94 -7.11 6.97
C SER A 121 20.99 -5.98 6.61
N ASP A 122 19.71 -6.11 6.96
CA ASP A 122 18.70 -5.10 6.64
C ASP A 122 18.82 -3.88 7.55
N LEU A 123 19.39 -4.03 8.75
CA LEU A 123 19.59 -2.94 9.71
C LEU A 123 20.54 -1.85 9.20
N THR A 124 21.43 -2.21 8.28
CA THR A 124 22.44 -1.30 7.70
C THR A 124 22.16 -0.96 6.24
N ASP A 125 21.11 -1.55 5.64
CA ASP A 125 20.72 -1.23 4.27
C ASP A 125 20.11 0.18 4.21
N THR A 126 20.73 1.04 3.43
CA THR A 126 20.34 2.44 3.25
C THR A 126 19.63 2.70 1.93
N SER A 127 19.37 1.66 1.13
CA SER A 127 18.74 1.75 -0.19
C SER A 127 17.38 2.44 -0.10
N GLY A 128 17.16 3.44 -0.96
CA GLY A 128 15.88 4.15 -1.06
C GLY A 128 14.73 3.21 -1.42
N GLN A 129 13.60 3.41 -0.76
CA GLN A 129 12.36 2.65 -0.95
C GLN A 129 11.21 3.56 -1.38
N SER A 130 10.13 2.98 -1.87
CA SER A 130 9.01 3.74 -2.42
C SER A 130 7.66 3.09 -2.09
N ILE A 131 6.60 3.87 -2.25
CA ILE A 131 5.21 3.40 -2.28
C ILE A 131 4.70 3.57 -3.71
N TYR A 132 3.98 2.58 -4.21
CA TYR A 132 3.40 2.59 -5.55
C TYR A 132 1.90 2.31 -5.48
N GLY A 133 1.13 3.03 -6.30
CA GLY A 133 -0.22 2.67 -6.69
C GLY A 133 -0.23 2.33 -8.18
N ILE A 134 -0.44 1.04 -8.50
CA ILE A 134 -0.29 0.50 -9.86
C ILE A 134 -1.67 0.11 -10.39
N LYS A 135 -2.09 0.70 -11.50
CA LYS A 135 -3.30 0.28 -12.22
C LYS A 135 -3.03 -1.05 -12.89
N ASP A 136 -3.86 -2.06 -12.65
CA ASP A 136 -3.81 -3.30 -13.40
C ASP A 136 -4.82 -3.25 -14.56
N ASN A 137 -4.32 -3.18 -15.81
CA ASN A 137 -5.15 -3.18 -17.01
C ASN A 137 -5.62 -4.58 -17.44
N LEU A 138 -5.32 -5.62 -16.66
CA LEU A 138 -5.68 -7.01 -16.95
C LEU A 138 -5.07 -7.56 -18.26
N ALA A 139 -4.05 -6.88 -18.79
CA ALA A 139 -3.33 -7.32 -19.97
C ALA A 139 -2.20 -8.31 -19.62
N GLN A 140 -1.56 -8.84 -20.66
CA GLN A 140 -0.43 -9.77 -20.60
C GLN A 140 0.93 -9.06 -20.67
N THR A 141 0.94 -7.75 -20.93
CA THR A 141 2.16 -6.97 -21.05
C THR A 141 2.46 -6.27 -19.73
N SER A 142 3.65 -6.53 -19.20
CA SER A 142 4.16 -5.79 -18.03
C SER A 142 4.41 -4.33 -18.40
N TYR A 143 4.14 -3.42 -17.47
CA TYR A 143 4.58 -2.03 -17.57
C TYR A 143 6.10 -1.89 -17.42
N GLY A 144 6.82 -2.92 -16.96
CA GLY A 144 8.23 -2.80 -16.62
C GLY A 144 8.44 -1.92 -15.38
N ASN A 145 9.51 -1.11 -15.38
CA ASN A 145 9.81 -0.19 -14.27
C ASN A 145 8.90 1.04 -14.31
N PRO A 146 8.05 1.28 -13.29
CA PRO A 146 7.19 2.47 -13.24
C PRO A 146 7.92 3.81 -13.43
N ARG A 147 9.21 3.89 -13.07
CA ARG A 147 10.02 5.12 -13.19
C ARG A 147 10.58 5.37 -14.59
N ALA A 148 10.59 4.36 -15.46
CA ALA A 148 11.18 4.52 -16.78
C ALA A 148 10.31 5.43 -17.65
N ALA A 149 10.97 6.31 -18.40
CA ALA A 149 10.30 7.20 -19.34
C ALA A 149 9.46 6.38 -20.34
N GLY A 150 8.21 6.78 -20.53
CA GLY A 150 7.26 6.10 -21.44
C GLY A 150 6.33 5.08 -20.76
N ASN A 151 6.59 4.69 -19.50
CA ASN A 151 5.70 3.78 -18.76
C ASN A 151 4.51 4.49 -18.09
N ASN A 152 4.46 5.82 -18.20
CA ASN A 152 3.31 6.68 -17.84
C ASN A 152 2.84 6.55 -16.37
N PHE A 153 3.77 6.51 -15.42
CA PHE A 153 3.45 6.72 -14.00
C PHE A 153 3.78 8.14 -13.57
N VAL A 154 3.07 8.64 -12.57
CA VAL A 154 3.25 9.98 -12.02
C VAL A 154 3.94 9.91 -10.67
N GLN A 155 5.08 10.59 -10.54
CA GLN A 155 5.73 10.77 -9.25
C GLN A 155 5.01 11.85 -8.44
N GLN A 156 4.74 11.58 -7.16
CA GLN A 156 4.55 12.62 -6.16
C GLN A 156 5.83 12.74 -5.32
N THR A 157 6.12 13.93 -4.83
CA THR A 157 7.32 14.22 -4.05
C THR A 157 6.95 14.50 -2.60
N LEU A 158 7.55 13.73 -1.69
CA LEU A 158 7.46 13.95 -0.26
C LEU A 158 8.54 14.94 0.20
N THR A 159 8.14 15.93 0.99
CA THR A 159 9.04 16.93 1.57
C THR A 159 9.03 16.82 3.10
N ALA A 160 10.22 16.68 3.69
CA ALA A 160 10.41 16.71 5.13
C ALA A 160 10.21 18.13 5.69
N THR A 161 9.37 18.26 6.71
CA THR A 161 9.11 19.54 7.38
C THR A 161 8.58 19.32 8.80
N THR A 162 8.27 20.40 9.51
CA THR A 162 7.49 20.38 10.74
C THR A 162 6.03 20.71 10.45
N CYS A 163 5.13 20.30 11.36
CA CYS A 163 3.69 20.49 11.22
C CYS A 163 3.36 21.94 10.86
N PRO A 164 2.81 22.21 9.65
CA PRO A 164 2.56 23.57 9.20
C PRO A 164 1.60 24.30 10.13
N VAL A 165 1.75 25.63 10.24
CA VAL A 165 0.78 26.48 10.93
C VAL A 165 -0.62 26.27 10.35
N ASN A 166 -1.64 26.40 11.19
CA ASN A 166 -3.06 26.16 10.84
C ASN A 166 -3.41 24.72 10.42
N THR A 167 -2.52 23.74 10.65
CA THR A 167 -2.89 22.32 10.54
C THR A 167 -3.75 21.92 11.74
N PRO A 168 -4.91 21.27 11.56
CA PRO A 168 -5.71 20.78 12.68
C PRO A 168 -4.92 19.82 13.58
N ASN A 169 -5.02 19.99 14.91
CA ASN A 169 -4.28 19.19 15.90
C ASN A 169 -4.57 17.68 15.83
N TRP A 170 -5.68 17.27 15.22
CA TRP A 170 -5.97 15.84 15.01
C TRP A 170 -5.15 15.22 13.87
N ILE A 171 -4.52 16.03 13.01
CA ILE A 171 -3.59 15.60 11.96
C ILE A 171 -2.16 15.61 12.49
N CYS A 172 -1.67 16.73 13.03
CA CYS A 172 -0.35 16.79 13.67
C CYS A 172 -0.30 17.90 14.73
N GLY A 173 0.60 17.74 15.70
CA GLY A 173 0.89 18.75 16.73
C GLY A 173 1.95 19.77 16.29
N ALA A 174 1.92 20.97 16.86
CA ALA A 174 2.91 22.02 16.58
C ALA A 174 4.35 21.51 16.81
N GLY A 175 5.23 21.75 15.83
CA GLY A 175 6.63 21.31 15.88
C GLY A 175 6.87 19.81 15.61
N GLN A 176 5.81 19.00 15.47
CA GLN A 176 5.96 17.58 15.13
C GLN A 176 6.56 17.41 13.74
N LEU A 177 7.45 16.42 13.57
CA LEU A 177 8.00 16.07 12.27
C LEU A 177 6.91 15.44 11.39
N VAL A 178 6.79 15.95 10.17
CA VAL A 178 5.79 15.51 9.19
C VAL A 178 6.43 15.40 7.80
N ARG A 179 5.64 14.87 6.86
CA ARG A 179 5.89 14.88 5.43
C ARG A 179 4.72 15.55 4.74
N THR A 180 4.99 16.46 3.82
CA THR A 180 4.00 17.00 2.88
C THR A 180 4.21 16.41 1.49
N SER A 181 3.16 16.34 0.68
CA SER A 181 3.27 15.80 -0.69
C SER A 181 2.84 16.82 -1.74
N THR A 182 3.42 16.73 -2.92
CA THR A 182 2.95 17.42 -4.14
C THR A 182 1.58 16.89 -4.60
N LYS A 183 0.99 17.60 -5.57
CA LYS A 183 -0.28 17.25 -6.24
C LYS A 183 -0.12 17.21 -7.76
N ASN A 184 0.88 16.49 -8.26
CA ASN A 184 1.08 16.30 -9.69
C ASN A 184 -0.14 15.54 -10.25
N ALA A 185 -0.71 16.02 -11.36
CA ALA A 185 -1.96 15.47 -11.89
C ALA A 185 -1.86 13.99 -12.27
N VAL A 186 -2.79 13.17 -11.75
CA VAL A 186 -2.93 11.75 -12.10
C VAL A 186 -4.28 11.54 -12.78
N ASP A 187 -4.26 11.13 -14.05
CA ASP A 187 -5.41 10.68 -14.83
C ASP A 187 -5.22 9.21 -15.22
N LEU A 188 -5.92 8.32 -14.51
CA LEU A 188 -5.83 6.88 -14.74
C LEU A 188 -6.43 6.43 -16.09
N ASN A 189 -7.10 7.30 -16.85
CA ASN A 189 -7.48 6.97 -18.22
C ASN A 189 -6.29 6.93 -19.17
N THR A 190 -5.25 7.73 -18.89
CA THR A 190 -4.08 7.88 -19.75
C THR A 190 -2.79 7.37 -19.09
N GLN A 191 -2.75 7.32 -17.75
CA GLN A 191 -1.59 6.94 -16.96
C GLN A 191 -1.81 5.60 -16.24
N ASN A 192 -0.72 4.95 -15.86
CA ASN A 192 -0.72 3.60 -15.29
C ASN A 192 -0.62 3.57 -13.77
N GLY A 193 -0.55 4.73 -13.12
CA GLY A 193 -0.52 4.83 -11.67
C GLY A 193 0.34 5.98 -11.18
N TRP A 194 0.74 5.88 -9.91
CA TRP A 194 1.54 6.87 -9.21
C TRP A 194 2.54 6.22 -8.26
N PHE A 195 3.56 6.97 -7.87
CA PHE A 195 4.52 6.54 -6.86
C PHE A 195 5.08 7.70 -6.05
N VAL A 196 5.61 7.39 -4.87
CA VAL A 196 6.34 8.31 -4.00
C VAL A 196 7.62 7.65 -3.49
N ASP A 197 8.71 8.41 -3.47
CA ASP A 197 9.95 8.02 -2.80
C ASP A 197 9.86 8.33 -1.30
N LEU A 198 10.30 7.37 -0.48
CA LEU A 198 10.48 7.61 0.94
C LEU A 198 11.72 8.52 1.14
N PRO A 199 11.57 9.65 1.86
CA PRO A 199 12.61 10.66 1.91
C PRO A 199 13.79 10.30 2.82
N ASP A 200 13.60 9.41 3.80
CA ASP A 200 14.67 9.09 4.76
C ASP A 200 15.53 7.93 4.27
N THR A 201 16.84 8.04 4.51
CA THR A 201 17.79 6.99 4.17
C THR A 201 17.51 5.71 4.96
N GLY A 202 17.40 4.57 4.27
CA GLY A 202 17.07 3.29 4.89
C GLY A 202 15.62 3.14 5.35
N GLU A 203 14.75 4.12 5.07
CA GLU A 203 13.31 4.03 5.30
C GLU A 203 12.69 2.96 4.41
N ARG A 204 11.77 2.17 4.98
CA ARG A 204 11.15 1.03 4.29
C ARG A 204 9.73 0.76 4.74
N ILE A 205 8.94 0.17 3.83
CA ILE A 205 7.61 -0.34 4.13
C ILE A 205 7.68 -1.87 4.24
N ASN A 206 7.93 -2.34 5.46
CA ASN A 206 7.92 -3.77 5.80
C ASN A 206 6.60 -4.23 6.45
N THR A 207 5.56 -3.41 6.38
CA THR A 207 4.26 -3.66 7.00
C THR A 207 3.12 -3.39 6.01
N ASP A 208 2.03 -4.12 6.15
CA ASP A 208 0.91 -4.09 5.20
C ASP A 208 0.24 -2.71 5.16
N PRO A 209 0.06 -2.11 3.96
CA PRO A 209 -0.84 -0.99 3.78
C PRO A 209 -2.30 -1.35 4.08
N GLN A 210 -3.13 -0.34 4.29
CA GLN A 210 -4.58 -0.50 4.43
C GLN A 210 -5.32 0.64 3.76
N LEU A 211 -6.32 0.30 2.94
CA LEU A 211 -7.18 1.25 2.26
C LEU A 211 -8.52 1.33 3.00
N ALA A 212 -8.90 2.52 3.43
CA ALA A 212 -10.21 2.75 4.05
C ALA A 212 -10.71 4.15 3.72
N LEU A 213 -11.99 4.27 3.35
CA LEU A 213 -12.69 5.55 3.15
C LEU A 213 -11.96 6.50 2.16
N GLY A 214 -11.33 5.92 1.13
CA GLY A 214 -10.58 6.64 0.09
C GLY A 214 -9.14 7.00 0.47
N THR A 215 -8.66 6.58 1.65
CA THR A 215 -7.30 6.85 2.10
C THR A 215 -6.49 5.58 2.22
N LEU A 216 -5.37 5.54 1.51
CA LEU A 216 -4.34 4.54 1.68
C LEU A 216 -3.46 4.95 2.86
N THR A 217 -3.50 4.16 3.93
CA THR A 217 -2.66 4.33 5.11
C THR A 217 -1.49 3.36 5.06
N VAL A 218 -0.28 3.86 5.24
CA VAL A 218 0.97 3.07 5.17
C VAL A 218 1.87 3.43 6.34
N THR A 219 2.49 2.44 6.98
CA THR A 219 3.50 2.67 8.01
C THR A 219 4.89 2.35 7.47
N SER A 220 5.83 3.27 7.69
CA SER A 220 7.24 3.08 7.37
C SER A 220 8.07 2.91 8.63
N ASN A 221 9.21 2.25 8.47
CA ASN A 221 10.19 2.04 9.51
C ASN A 221 11.57 2.46 9.01
N ILE A 222 12.32 3.14 9.87
CA ILE A 222 13.73 3.44 9.67
C ILE A 222 14.47 2.67 10.76
N PRO A 223 14.90 1.43 10.50
CA PRO A 223 15.62 0.64 11.47
C PRO A 223 16.94 1.29 11.86
N ASN A 224 17.32 1.15 13.13
CA ASN A 224 18.63 1.58 13.63
C ASN A 224 19.32 0.38 14.31
N ALA A 225 20.56 0.10 13.90
CA ALA A 225 21.37 -0.99 14.43
C ALA A 225 21.94 -0.71 15.84
N THR A 226 21.76 0.49 16.38
CA THR A 226 22.36 0.91 17.65
C THR A 226 21.58 0.32 18.83
N ALA A 227 22.28 -0.46 19.66
CA ALA A 227 21.75 -1.20 20.80
C ALA A 227 21.01 -0.36 21.87
N CYS A 228 21.21 0.97 21.88
CA CYS A 228 20.59 1.88 22.84
C CYS A 228 19.31 2.56 22.33
N THR A 229 18.87 2.25 21.10
CA THR A 229 17.63 2.78 20.52
C THR A 229 16.56 1.69 20.47
N ILE A 230 15.28 2.07 20.52
CA ILE A 230 14.14 1.14 20.45
C ILE A 230 13.92 0.68 18.98
N GLY A 231 15.00 0.22 18.36
CA GLY A 231 15.04 -0.35 17.01
C GLY A 231 14.96 0.66 15.87
N GLY A 232 14.73 1.95 16.11
CA GLY A 232 14.64 2.99 15.08
C GLY A 232 13.52 4.00 15.32
N TYR A 233 13.02 4.60 14.26
CA TYR A 233 11.85 5.48 14.27
C TYR A 233 10.91 5.15 13.10
N SER A 234 9.68 5.68 13.14
CA SER A 234 8.65 5.36 12.15
C SER A 234 7.79 6.56 11.77
N PHE A 235 7.15 6.45 10.60
CA PHE A 235 6.12 7.36 10.14
C PHE A 235 4.86 6.58 9.78
N VAL A 236 3.72 7.27 9.86
CA VAL A 236 2.48 6.86 9.19
C VAL A 236 2.16 7.85 8.08
N TYR A 237 1.79 7.32 6.92
CA TYR A 237 1.42 8.06 5.73
C TYR A 237 -0.04 7.89 5.37
N PHE A 238 -0.62 8.92 4.76
CA PHE A 238 -2.01 9.03 4.32
C PHE A 238 -2.07 9.61 2.92
N PHE A 239 -2.39 8.78 1.94
CA PHE A 239 -2.53 9.20 0.54
C PHE A 239 -3.97 9.05 0.09
N ASP A 240 -4.44 9.96 -0.77
CA ASP A 240 -5.60 9.64 -1.59
C ASP A 240 -5.22 8.49 -2.53
N TYR A 241 -5.95 7.39 -2.42
CA TYR A 241 -5.61 6.15 -3.14
C TYR A 241 -5.67 6.31 -4.67
N THR A 242 -6.44 7.26 -5.19
CA THR A 242 -6.63 7.44 -6.64
C THR A 242 -5.40 8.04 -7.32
N ASN A 243 -4.65 8.89 -6.64
CA ASN A 243 -3.64 9.77 -7.26
C ASN A 243 -2.37 9.99 -6.42
N GLY A 244 -2.30 9.47 -5.20
CA GLY A 244 -1.13 9.63 -4.32
C GLY A 244 -1.01 11.03 -3.72
N TRP A 245 -2.05 11.86 -3.80
CA TRP A 245 -2.04 13.21 -3.24
C TRP A 245 -2.19 13.20 -1.71
N PRO A 246 -1.89 14.33 -1.06
CA PRO A 246 -2.45 14.59 0.26
C PRO A 246 -3.98 14.46 0.21
N VAL A 247 -4.52 13.73 1.17
CA VAL A 247 -5.97 13.54 1.30
C VAL A 247 -6.65 14.90 1.45
N SER A 248 -7.82 15.08 0.83
CA SER A 248 -8.53 16.37 0.75
C SER A 248 -8.82 17.01 2.13
N THR A 249 -9.06 16.18 3.16
CA THR A 249 -9.29 16.63 4.55
C THR A 249 -8.00 17.01 5.30
N SER A 250 -6.83 16.95 4.64
CA SER A 250 -5.55 17.48 5.11
C SER A 250 -5.24 18.82 4.41
N PRO A 251 -5.69 19.96 4.95
CA PRO A 251 -5.69 21.25 4.24
C PRO A 251 -4.28 21.80 3.99
N THR A 252 -3.30 21.37 4.78
CA THR A 252 -1.90 21.82 4.71
C THR A 252 -0.99 20.81 3.99
N ASN A 253 -1.59 19.90 3.21
CA ASN A 253 -0.89 18.87 2.44
C ASN A 253 -0.05 17.90 3.28
N VAL A 254 -0.31 17.78 4.59
CA VAL A 254 0.34 16.79 5.44
C VAL A 254 -0.10 15.40 5.01
N THR A 255 0.88 14.59 4.63
CA THR A 255 0.73 13.25 4.07
C THR A 255 1.46 12.22 4.91
N GLY A 256 2.42 12.61 5.75
CA GLY A 256 3.09 11.71 6.68
C GLY A 256 3.29 12.36 8.04
N VAL A 257 3.25 11.58 9.11
CA VAL A 257 3.37 12.05 10.49
C VAL A 257 4.33 11.12 11.25
N SER A 258 5.31 11.71 11.94
CA SER A 258 6.25 10.92 12.75
C SER A 258 5.53 10.30 13.94
N LEU A 259 5.79 9.00 14.16
CA LEU A 259 5.31 8.23 15.31
C LEU A 259 6.35 8.18 16.45
N GLY A 260 7.46 8.91 16.30
CA GLY A 260 8.55 8.95 17.27
C GLY A 260 9.53 7.79 17.16
N ASN A 261 10.35 7.63 18.20
CA ASN A 261 11.49 6.69 18.26
C ASN A 261 11.04 5.27 18.62
N ALA A 262 10.21 4.68 17.76
CA ALA A 262 9.86 3.27 17.79
C ALA A 262 9.52 2.80 16.37
N LEU A 263 9.65 1.50 16.13
CA LEU A 263 9.18 0.87 14.90
C LEU A 263 7.68 0.62 15.00
N ALA A 264 6.97 0.75 13.88
CA ALA A 264 5.53 0.60 13.76
C ALA A 264 5.14 -0.71 13.08
N THR A 265 4.04 -1.30 13.51
CA THR A 265 3.33 -2.36 12.78
C THR A 265 2.39 -1.77 11.73
N ARG A 266 1.71 -2.65 10.97
CA ARG A 266 0.60 -2.24 10.09
C ARG A 266 -0.41 -1.34 10.84
N PRO A 267 -0.99 -0.32 10.18
CA PRO A 267 -2.07 0.48 10.74
C PRO A 267 -3.40 -0.28 10.73
N VAL A 268 -4.24 -0.06 11.73
CA VAL A 268 -5.65 -0.49 11.75
C VAL A 268 -6.54 0.75 11.78
N VAL A 269 -7.29 1.00 10.72
CA VAL A 269 -8.15 2.17 10.57
C VAL A 269 -9.51 1.84 11.14
N VAL A 270 -9.94 2.65 12.10
CA VAL A 270 -11.20 2.48 12.84
C VAL A 270 -11.99 3.78 12.79
N LYS A 271 -13.30 3.67 12.58
CA LYS A 271 -14.25 4.78 12.76
C LYS A 271 -14.86 4.69 14.16
N LEU A 272 -14.62 5.70 14.98
CA LEU A 272 -15.16 5.82 16.33
C LEU A 272 -16.67 6.16 16.30
N PRO A 273 -17.41 5.93 17.41
CA PRO A 273 -18.84 6.29 17.51
C PRO A 273 -19.14 7.77 17.26
N ASN A 274 -18.18 8.66 17.58
CA ASN A 274 -18.28 10.09 17.30
C ASN A 274 -18.00 10.46 15.82
N GLY A 275 -17.83 9.48 14.95
CA GLY A 275 -17.59 9.65 13.52
C GLY A 275 -16.13 9.89 13.13
N LYS A 276 -15.22 10.11 14.09
CA LYS A 276 -13.79 10.33 13.82
C LYS A 276 -13.14 9.04 13.33
N VAL A 277 -12.29 9.17 12.31
CA VAL A 277 -11.48 8.06 11.79
C VAL A 277 -10.06 8.19 12.36
N ILE A 278 -9.54 7.08 12.89
CA ILE A 278 -8.21 7.00 13.49
C ILE A 278 -7.48 5.76 12.97
N SER A 279 -6.16 5.82 12.96
CA SER A 279 -5.27 4.68 12.77
C SER A 279 -4.68 4.29 14.12
N VAL A 280 -4.91 3.05 14.52
CA VAL A 280 -4.27 2.42 15.68
C VAL A 280 -3.08 1.61 15.19
N ILE A 281 -1.90 1.87 15.74
CA ILE A 281 -0.63 1.32 15.29
C ILE A 281 0.13 0.81 16.51
N GLN A 282 0.50 -0.48 16.53
CA GLN A 282 1.36 -0.99 17.60
C GLN A 282 2.81 -0.57 17.34
N GLN A 283 3.54 -0.30 18.41
CA GLN A 283 4.94 0.13 18.31
C GLN A 283 5.87 -0.78 19.11
N SER A 284 7.14 -0.84 18.71
CA SER A 284 8.17 -1.67 19.35
C SER A 284 8.48 -1.28 20.80
N ASN A 285 8.06 -0.10 21.25
CA ASN A 285 8.16 0.34 22.65
C ASN A 285 7.00 -0.19 23.53
N GLY A 286 6.07 -0.97 22.98
CA GLY A 286 4.91 -1.51 23.70
C GLY A 286 3.75 -0.52 23.90
N VAL A 287 3.86 0.71 23.39
CA VAL A 287 2.82 1.74 23.48
C VAL A 287 2.14 1.92 22.12
N PRO A 288 0.84 1.68 21.98
CA PRO A 288 0.14 1.92 20.72
C PRO A 288 0.09 3.42 20.39
N ALA A 289 0.42 3.78 19.15
CA ALA A 289 0.14 5.10 18.61
C ALA A 289 -1.30 5.17 18.09
N THR A 290 -1.97 6.29 18.38
CA THR A 290 -3.27 6.64 17.81
C THR A 290 -3.14 7.92 17.02
N GLN A 291 -3.31 7.83 15.71
CA GLN A 291 -3.17 8.95 14.79
C GLN A 291 -4.51 9.26 14.13
N GLY A 292 -4.90 10.53 14.02
CA GLY A 292 -6.08 10.88 13.22
C GLY A 292 -5.83 10.62 11.74
N THR A 293 -6.80 10.00 11.08
CA THR A 293 -6.71 9.58 9.68
C THR A 293 -7.54 10.53 8.82
N PRO A 294 -6.90 11.40 8.01
CA PRO A 294 -7.60 12.13 6.97
C PRO A 294 -8.31 11.14 6.05
N VAL A 295 -9.52 11.47 5.60
CA VAL A 295 -10.29 10.67 4.62
C VAL A 295 -10.71 11.53 3.43
N SER A 296 -10.69 10.99 2.21
CA SER A 296 -11.01 11.77 0.99
C SER A 296 -12.52 11.90 0.75
N GLY A 297 -13.32 11.10 1.46
CA GLY A 297 -14.77 11.25 1.53
C GLY A 297 -15.51 10.68 0.31
N SER A 298 -16.12 9.51 0.52
CA SER A 298 -17.53 9.36 0.23
C SER A 298 -18.19 9.04 1.57
N GLN A 299 -18.82 10.04 2.19
CA GLN A 299 -19.83 9.76 3.21
C GLN A 299 -21.11 9.35 2.48
N ASN A 300 -21.10 8.19 1.82
CA ASN A 300 -22.36 7.52 1.61
C ASN A 300 -22.90 7.22 3.01
N PRO A 301 -24.14 7.63 3.35
CA PRO A 301 -24.71 7.31 4.64
C PRO A 301 -24.63 5.80 4.82
N THR A 302 -24.00 5.36 5.91
CA THR A 302 -23.94 3.96 6.29
C THR A 302 -25.36 3.40 6.31
N ARG A 303 -25.68 2.47 5.41
CA ARG A 303 -26.93 1.73 5.43
C ARG A 303 -26.72 0.44 6.22
N ARG A 304 -27.60 0.17 7.17
CA ARG A 304 -27.68 -1.10 7.90
C ARG A 304 -27.88 -2.24 6.89
N VAL A 305 -26.92 -3.15 6.78
CA VAL A 305 -26.96 -4.30 5.85
C VAL A 305 -27.54 -5.57 6.49
N SER A 306 -27.47 -5.71 7.81
CA SER A 306 -28.22 -6.73 8.54
C SER A 306 -28.33 -6.40 10.04
N TRP A 307 -29.24 -7.11 10.71
CA TRP A 307 -29.25 -7.24 12.16
C TRP A 307 -29.62 -8.66 12.53
N ARG A 308 -29.15 -9.14 13.68
CA ARG A 308 -29.59 -10.39 14.30
C ARG A 308 -29.98 -10.10 15.74
N GLU A 309 -31.15 -10.58 16.13
CA GLU A 309 -31.58 -10.53 17.53
C GLU A 309 -30.71 -11.47 18.37
N LEU A 310 -30.24 -10.96 19.50
CA LEU A 310 -29.74 -11.82 20.57
C LEU A 310 -30.96 -12.13 21.45
N VAL A 311 -31.48 -13.34 21.32
CA VAL A 311 -32.47 -13.86 22.26
C VAL A 311 -31.74 -14.12 23.56
N THR A 312 -32.20 -13.49 24.63
CA THR A 312 -31.75 -13.79 26.00
C THR A 312 -32.59 -14.96 26.50
N GLU A 313 -31.93 -15.99 27.02
CA GLU A 313 -32.56 -17.08 27.77
C GLU A 313 -33.04 -16.58 29.14
#